data_AF-A0A6P4BVS1-F1
#
_entry.id   AF-A0A6P4BVS1-F1
#
_cell.length_a   1.000
_cell.length_b   1.000
_cell.length_c   1.000
_cell.angle_alpha   90.00
_cell.angle_beta   90.00
_cell.angle_gamma   90.00
#
_symmetry.space_group_name_H-M   'P 1'
#
loop_
_entity.id
_entity.type
_entity.pdbx_description
1 polymer ?
#
loop_
_entity_poly.entity_id
_entity_poly.type
_entity_poly.pdbx_seq_one_letter_code
_entity_poly.pdbx_strand_id
1 'polypeptide(L)'
;MNGPQVPTKTGADGVVVLKSEAEWNDEDKKKIELNAKAVNMLNCAISFEEYRKVSRCKIAKEIWDKLQVIHEGTIQVKQTRIDMMCKEYEMFSMKKEKSIDKMFERFTVIINGLDAMRITHL
;
A
#
# COMPACT_ATOMS: atom_id res chain seq x y z
N MET A 1 1.01 5.62 -7.29
CA MET A 1 0.20 6.75 -7.78
C MET A 1 0.43 7.96 -6.89
N ASN A 2 0.96 9.06 -7.43
CA ASN A 2 1.06 10.32 -6.69
C ASN A 2 -0.34 10.97 -6.69
N GLY A 3 -1.10 10.79 -5.60
CA GLY A 3 -2.41 11.43 -5.44
C GLY A 3 -2.29 12.96 -5.37
N PRO A 4 -3.41 13.70 -5.40
CA PRO A 4 -3.35 15.15 -5.36
C PRO A 4 -2.72 15.58 -4.04
N GLN A 5 -1.57 16.25 -4.13
CA GLN A 5 -0.88 16.82 -2.98
C GLN A 5 -1.54 18.14 -2.59
N VAL A 6 -1.52 18.43 -1.29
CA VAL A 6 -1.94 19.74 -0.78
C VAL A 6 -1.05 20.80 -1.43
N PRO A 7 -1.59 21.96 -1.87
CA PRO A 7 -0.79 23.01 -2.49
C PRO A 7 0.37 23.44 -1.60
N THR A 8 1.58 23.32 -2.13
CA THR A 8 2.83 23.67 -1.45
C THR A 8 3.67 24.60 -2.32
N LYS A 9 4.47 25.43 -1.68
CA LYS A 9 5.48 26.29 -2.31
C LYS A 9 6.85 25.94 -1.74
N THR A 10 7.87 26.02 -2.57
CA THR A 10 9.26 25.83 -2.16
C THR A 10 9.89 27.21 -1.95
N GLY A 11 10.38 27.48 -0.74
CA GLY A 11 11.12 28.69 -0.41
C GLY A 11 12.50 28.70 -1.07
N ALA A 12 13.15 29.88 -1.06
CA ALA A 12 14.50 30.06 -1.62
C ALA A 12 15.59 29.24 -0.88
N ASP A 13 15.29 28.80 0.33
CA ASP A 13 16.07 27.90 1.18
C ASP A 13 15.82 26.41 0.89
N GLY A 14 14.96 26.08 -0.09
CA GLY A 14 14.55 24.72 -0.41
C GLY A 14 13.47 24.15 0.52
N VAL A 15 12.98 24.93 1.49
CA VAL A 15 11.96 24.46 2.43
C VAL A 15 10.59 24.45 1.75
N VAL A 16 9.91 23.30 1.79
CA VAL A 16 8.55 23.15 1.28
C VAL A 16 7.55 23.55 2.34
N VAL A 17 6.76 24.58 2.06
CA VAL A 17 5.74 25.12 2.97
C VAL A 17 4.37 25.04 2.30
N LEU A 18 3.31 24.83 3.10
CA LEU A 18 1.94 24.89 2.63
C LEU A 18 1.61 26.29 2.10
N LYS A 19 0.98 26.36 0.92
CA LYS A 19 0.41 27.61 0.42
C LYS A 19 -0.83 27.95 1.22
N SER A 20 -0.97 29.23 1.58
CA SER A 20 -2.23 29.74 2.11
C SER A 20 -3.30 29.78 1.01
N GLU A 21 -4.58 29.75 1.39
CA GLU A 21 -5.71 29.75 0.44
C GLU A 21 -5.71 31.00 -0.48
N ALA A 22 -5.22 32.13 0.02
CA ALA A 22 -5.05 33.37 -0.77
C ALA A 22 -4.00 33.26 -1.88
N GLU A 23 -3.06 32.31 -1.79
CA GLU A 23 -1.97 32.11 -2.74
C GLU A 23 -2.28 31.02 -3.79
N TRP A 24 -3.47 30.41 -3.73
CA TRP A 24 -3.84 29.32 -4.63
C TRP A 24 -4.11 29.83 -6.04
N ASN A 25 -3.38 29.25 -7.00
CA ASN A 25 -3.67 29.43 -8.41
C ASN A 25 -4.77 28.46 -8.87
N ASP A 26 -5.19 28.56 -10.14
CA ASP A 26 -6.28 27.73 -10.66
C ASP A 26 -5.93 26.23 -10.70
N GLU A 27 -4.64 25.90 -10.85
CA GLU A 27 -4.18 24.51 -10.78
C GLU A 27 -4.28 23.94 -9.36
N ASP A 28 -3.93 24.73 -8.35
CA ASP A 28 -4.03 24.36 -6.94
C ASP A 28 -5.51 24.10 -6.56
N LYS A 29 -6.42 24.98 -6.98
CA LYS A 29 -7.87 24.81 -6.81
C LYS A 29 -8.37 23.54 -7.48
N LYS A 30 -7.95 23.27 -8.72
CA LYS A 30 -8.29 22.05 -9.45
C LYS A 30 -7.81 20.79 -8.74
N LYS A 31 -6.59 20.79 -8.19
CA LYS A 31 -6.06 19.67 -7.40
C LYS A 31 -6.87 19.43 -6.13
N ILE A 32 -7.27 20.49 -5.44
CA ILE A 32 -8.11 20.38 -4.24
C ILE A 32 -9.48 19.82 -4.58
N GLU A 33 -10.11 20.30 -5.65
CA GLU A 33 -11.40 19.79 -6.11
C GLU A 33 -11.32 18.29 -6.45
N LEU A 34 -10.27 17.88 -7.17
CA LEU A 34 -10.02 16.48 -7.48
C LEU A 34 -9.77 15.64 -6.23
N ASN A 35 -9.04 16.17 -5.25
CA ASN A 35 -8.86 15.50 -3.96
C ASN A 35 -10.18 15.31 -3.23
N ALA A 36 -11.01 16.35 -3.16
CA ALA A 36 -12.32 16.29 -2.51
C ALA A 36 -13.24 15.23 -3.16
N LYS A 37 -13.27 15.19 -4.50
CA LYS A 37 -14.00 14.15 -5.25
C LYS A 37 -13.45 12.76 -4.95
N ALA A 38 -12.13 12.57 -4.94
CA ALA A 38 -11.50 11.29 -4.65
C ALA A 38 -11.76 10.82 -3.21
N VAL A 39 -11.67 11.71 -2.22
CA VAL A 39 -12.02 11.42 -0.82
C VAL A 39 -13.47 10.98 -0.72
N ASN A 40 -14.40 11.70 -1.37
CA ASN A 40 -15.81 11.33 -1.37
C ASN A 40 -16.04 9.95 -1.99
N MET A 41 -15.45 9.67 -3.15
CA MET A 41 -15.56 8.36 -3.80
C MET A 41 -15.02 7.23 -2.92
N LEU A 42 -13.85 7.41 -2.28
CA LEU A 42 -13.28 6.42 -1.37
C LEU A 42 -14.18 6.17 -0.16
N ASN A 43 -14.69 7.23 0.47
CA ASN A 43 -15.59 7.10 1.63
C ASN A 43 -16.91 6.40 1.28
N CYS A 44 -17.43 6.58 0.06
CA CYS A 44 -18.61 5.87 -0.41
C CYS A 44 -18.35 4.39 -0.74
N ALA A 45 -17.12 4.03 -1.09
CA ALA A 45 -16.76 2.69 -1.51
C ALA A 45 -16.44 1.74 -0.35
N ILE A 46 -16.07 2.28 0.82
CA ILE A 46 -15.60 1.49 1.97
C ILE A 46 -16.71 1.25 3.00
N SER A 47 -16.54 0.22 3.81
CA SER A 47 -17.46 -0.07 4.91
C SER A 47 -17.36 0.97 6.03
N PHE A 48 -18.39 1.05 6.89
CA PHE A 48 -18.37 1.95 8.05
C PHE A 48 -17.20 1.68 9.01
N GLU A 49 -16.82 0.41 9.18
CA GLU A 49 -15.69 0.02 10.03
C GLU A 49 -14.34 0.48 9.45
N GLU A 50 -14.17 0.43 8.13
CA GLU A 50 -12.99 0.97 7.46
C GLU A 50 -12.98 2.49 7.50
N TYR A 51 -14.13 3.12 7.26
CA TYR A 51 -14.30 4.57 7.38
C TYR A 51 -13.83 5.08 8.75
N ARG A 52 -14.23 4.41 9.84
CA ARG A 52 -13.76 4.77 11.20
C ARG A 52 -12.23 4.82 11.31
N LYS A 53 -11.54 3.88 10.67
CA LYS A 53 -10.07 3.79 10.69
C LYS A 53 -9.41 4.90 9.86
N VAL A 54 -10.04 5.38 8.79
CA VAL A 54 -9.49 6.42 7.89
C VAL A 54 -10.09 7.81 8.11
N SER A 55 -11.05 7.96 9.02
CA SER A 55 -11.81 9.20 9.27
C SER A 55 -10.97 10.46 9.55
N ARG A 56 -9.73 10.31 10.01
CA ARG A 56 -8.80 11.42 10.28
C ARG A 56 -7.91 11.80 9.08
N CYS A 57 -7.91 11.01 8.02
CA CYS A 57 -7.16 11.28 6.80
C CYS A 57 -7.81 12.43 6.04
N LYS A 58 -6.98 13.38 5.57
CA LYS A 58 -7.46 14.62 4.93
C LYS A 58 -7.39 14.56 3.41
N ILE A 59 -6.49 13.74 2.88
CA ILE A 59 -6.29 13.60 1.43
C ILE A 59 -6.56 12.16 0.99
N ALA A 60 -7.02 12.01 -0.25
CA ALA A 60 -7.36 10.71 -0.83
C ALA A 60 -6.17 9.73 -0.80
N LYS A 61 -4.93 10.25 -0.95
CA LYS A 61 -3.71 9.43 -0.86
C LYS A 61 -3.53 8.79 0.51
N GLU A 62 -3.77 9.53 1.59
CA GLU A 62 -3.67 8.99 2.96
C GLU A 62 -4.71 7.90 3.21
N ILE A 63 -5.95 8.13 2.73
CA ILE A 63 -7.02 7.13 2.82
C ILE A 63 -6.60 5.87 2.07
N TRP A 64 -6.17 6.02 0.82
CA TRP A 64 -5.72 4.92 -0.03
C TRP A 64 -4.57 4.12 0.59
N ASP A 65 -3.52 4.81 1.05
CA ASP A 65 -2.36 4.15 1.67
C ASP A 65 -2.74 3.38 2.93
N LYS A 66 -3.65 3.94 3.72
CA LYS A 66 -4.13 3.27 4.93
C LYS A 66 -5.01 2.05 4.60
N LEU A 67 -5.84 2.14 3.56
CA LEU A 67 -6.60 0.98 3.06
C LEU A 67 -5.66 -0.11 2.54
N GLN A 68 -4.61 0.23 1.80
CA GLN A 68 -3.59 -0.73 1.38
C GLN A 68 -2.95 -1.44 2.58
N VAL A 69 -2.60 -0.69 3.63
CA VAL A 69 -2.06 -1.29 4.86
C VAL A 69 -3.08 -2.19 5.57
N ILE A 70 -4.36 -1.82 5.59
CA ILE A 70 -5.43 -2.61 6.23
C ILE A 70 -5.63 -3.96 5.50
N HIS A 71 -5.64 -3.96 4.17
CA HIS A 71 -5.94 -5.16 3.38
C HIS A 71 -4.71 -6.00 3.05
N GLU A 72 -3.59 -5.37 2.75
CA GLU A 72 -2.39 -6.06 2.28
C GLU A 72 -1.32 -6.20 3.37
N GLY A 73 -1.46 -5.48 4.49
CA GLY A 73 -0.44 -5.38 5.54
C GLY A 73 0.61 -4.31 5.27
N THR A 74 1.44 -4.03 6.28
CA THR A 74 2.57 -3.09 6.14
C THR A 74 3.69 -3.69 5.31
N ILE A 75 4.57 -2.86 4.75
CA ILE A 75 5.79 -3.31 4.06
C ILE A 75 6.60 -4.28 4.94
N GLN A 76 6.68 -4.01 6.25
CA GLN A 76 7.38 -4.88 7.21
C GLN A 76 6.73 -6.25 7.34
N VAL A 77 5.40 -6.32 7.42
CA VAL A 77 4.67 -7.60 7.47
C VAL A 77 4.87 -8.38 6.17
N LYS A 78 4.83 -7.70 5.03
CA LYS A 78 5.06 -8.32 3.73
C LYS A 78 6.50 -8.84 3.60
N GLN A 79 7.49 -8.04 4.00
CA GLN A 79 8.90 -8.45 4.00
C GLN A 79 9.13 -9.65 4.93
N THR A 80 8.56 -9.61 6.14
CA THR A 80 8.64 -10.73 7.09
C THR A 80 8.07 -12.01 6.49
N ARG A 81 6.97 -11.92 5.74
CA ARG A 81 6.36 -13.06 5.05
C ARG A 81 7.26 -13.59 3.94
N ILE A 82 7.92 -12.73 3.17
CA ILE A 82 8.92 -13.13 2.17
C ILE A 82 10.09 -13.84 2.85
N ASP A 83 10.64 -13.27 3.91
CA ASP A 83 11.78 -13.83 4.64
C ASP A 83 11.45 -15.22 5.21
N MET A 84 10.22 -15.40 5.73
CA MET A 84 9.73 -16.70 6.19
C MET A 84 9.66 -17.72 5.04
N MET A 85 9.14 -17.34 3.87
CA MET A 85 9.04 -18.26 2.72
C MET A 85 10.42 -18.57 2.11
N CYS A 86 11.34 -17.61 2.07
CA CYS A 86 12.73 -17.85 1.68
C CYS A 86 13.39 -18.85 2.63
N LYS A 87 13.20 -18.69 3.94
CA LYS A 87 13.71 -19.63 4.93
C LYS A 87 13.09 -21.03 4.78
N GLU A 88 11.79 -21.12 4.53
CA GLU A 88 11.14 -22.41 4.26
C GLU A 88 11.67 -23.09 3.00
N TYR A 89 11.99 -22.31 1.96
CA TYR A 89 12.63 -22.78 0.75
C TYR A 89 14.06 -23.29 1.02
N GLU A 90 14.89 -22.51 1.70
CA GLU A 90 16.28 -22.88 2.03
C GLU A 90 16.36 -24.12 2.93
N MET A 91 15.42 -24.24 3.87
CA MET A 91 15.32 -25.39 4.77
C MET A 91 14.51 -26.55 4.16
N PHE A 92 14.04 -26.42 2.91
CA PHE A 92 13.17 -27.41 2.29
C PHE A 92 13.91 -28.73 2.13
N SER A 93 13.32 -29.79 2.67
CA SER A 93 13.81 -31.15 2.53
C SER A 93 12.67 -32.14 2.40
N MET A 94 12.94 -33.23 1.69
CA MET A 94 12.02 -34.35 1.60
C MET A 94 11.89 -34.98 2.99
N LYS A 95 10.66 -35.06 3.51
CA LYS A 95 10.38 -35.76 4.77
C LYS A 95 10.30 -37.26 4.48
N LYS A 96 10.92 -38.09 5.32
CA LYS A 96 10.97 -39.56 5.20
C LYS A 96 9.61 -40.24 5.00
N GLU A 97 8.51 -39.58 5.42
CA GLU A 97 7.16 -40.15 5.44
C GLU A 97 6.22 -39.56 4.37
N LYS A 98 6.74 -38.82 3.37
CA LYS A 98 5.92 -38.22 2.31
C LYS A 98 6.26 -38.82 0.94
N SER A 99 5.22 -39.08 0.14
CA SER A 99 5.39 -39.41 -1.27
C SER A 99 6.05 -38.25 -2.02
N ILE A 100 6.64 -38.57 -3.17
CA ILE A 100 7.21 -37.58 -4.08
C ILE A 100 6.16 -36.53 -4.49
N ASP A 101 4.92 -36.95 -4.75
CA ASP A 101 3.82 -36.03 -5.10
C ASP A 101 3.54 -35.00 -3.99
N LYS A 102 3.48 -35.46 -2.74
CA LYS A 102 3.29 -34.58 -1.57
C LYS A 102 4.49 -33.67 -1.31
N MET A 103 5.67 -34.05 -1.79
CA MET A 103 6.85 -33.19 -1.75
C MET A 103 6.73 -32.09 -2.81
N PHE A 104 6.41 -32.45 -4.06
CA PHE A 104 6.21 -31.50 -5.14
C PHE A 104 5.08 -30.51 -4.84
N GLU A 105 3.95 -30.95 -4.31
CA GLU A 105 2.85 -30.06 -3.93
C GLU A 105 3.31 -28.96 -2.96
N ARG A 106 4.06 -29.33 -1.91
CA ARG A 106 4.60 -28.36 -0.94
C ARG A 106 5.61 -27.42 -1.58
N PHE A 107 6.48 -27.94 -2.43
CA PHE A 107 7.47 -27.14 -3.13
C PHE A 107 6.80 -26.09 -4.04
N THR A 108 5.79 -26.51 -4.79
CA THR A 108 4.99 -25.63 -5.66
C THR A 108 4.30 -24.51 -4.87
N VAL A 109 3.76 -24.81 -3.68
CA VAL A 109 3.16 -23.78 -2.82
C VAL A 109 4.19 -22.71 -2.40
N ILE A 110 5.42 -23.12 -2.05
CA ILE A 110 6.49 -22.21 -1.66
C ILE A 110 6.91 -21.33 -2.84
N ILE A 111 7.17 -21.93 -4.01
CA ILE A 111 7.59 -21.20 -5.22
C ILE A 111 6.51 -20.22 -5.67
N ASN A 112 5.25 -20.67 -5.78
CA ASN A 112 4.16 -19.80 -6.21
C ASN A 112 3.95 -18.63 -5.24
N GLY A 113 4.13 -18.84 -3.94
CA GLY A 113 4.05 -17.77 -2.95
C GLY A 113 5.19 -16.76 -3.05
N LEU A 114 6.42 -17.23 -3.30
CA LEU A 114 7.58 -16.38 -3.55
C LEU A 114 7.41 -15.54 -4.83
N ASP A 115 6.95 -16.16 -5.92
CA ASP A 115 6.70 -15.46 -7.19
C ASP A 115 5.61 -14.40 -7.05
N ALA A 116 4.48 -14.75 -6.43
CA ALA A 116 3.37 -13.81 -6.22
C ALA A 116 3.78 -12.59 -5.39
N MET A 117 4.62 -12.78 -4.35
CA MET A 117 5.07 -11.67 -3.51
C MET A 117 6.24 -10.88 -4.09
N ARG A 118 7.11 -11.49 -4.91
CA ARG A 118 8.22 -10.76 -5.57
C ARG A 118 7.73 -9.93 -6.76
N ILE A 119 6.72 -10.37 -7.50
CA ILE A 119 6.15 -9.63 -8.64
C ILE A 119 5.30 -8.44 -8.17
N THR A 120 4.64 -8.53 -7.01
CA THR A 120 3.77 -7.46 -6.49
C THR A 120 4.51 -6.29 -5.83
N HIS A 121 5.85 -6.35 -5.75
CA HIS A 121 6.68 -5.35 -5.05
C HIS A 121 7.82 -4.74 -5.88
N LEU A 122 7.83 -5.00 -7.20
CA LEU A 122 8.65 -4.29 -8.20
C LEU A 122 7.77 -3.34 -9.02
#